data_AF-A0A4Q9V3W2-F1
#
_entry.id   AF-A0A4Q9V3W2-F1
#
_cell.length_a   1.000
_cell.length_b   1.000
_cell.length_c   1.000
_cell.angle_alpha   90.00
_cell.angle_beta   90.00
_cell.angle_gamma   90.00
#
_symmetry.space_group_name_H-M   'P 1'
#
loop_
_entity.id
_entity.type
_entity.pdbx_description
1 polymer ?
#
loop_
_entity_poly.entity_id
_entity_poly.type
_entity_poly.pdbx_seq_one_letter_code
_entity_poly.pdbx_strand_id
1 'polypeptide(L)'
;MSVITNGNFFVCIFLVVSGLVLSWSLFDPDKAAPKLSSIALKRYFRLVAPAVVVCALVYVLMIFDLLKNQEISGITGSSWLHNIYNWDAPSVKDFLTTSLISMWFVGTNFFSTAFWMLSVAFYGSFLAMFCAMMVWGRNSRIVWVWIALAVGLLCLKQYQTYLACFPLGTALAYYFATSKNRNGKAPSRSQTLLNVTIVLVGLLYGGYPTGVEHPTNIYHYLPVLDFGSGKAVSAHVFGAVALLYGIHKLAWIQRILEHKVFLFLGDLSYSLYLLHIPILCTVTIAIFQGVYGQVGSYKLSVLIALVLSLMIIVFVSHLFYRFIEIPLTKATNRFIAPIGTDETNGLPAVCAKNAH
;
A
#
# COMPACT_ATOMS: atom_id res chain seq x y z
N MET A 1 -13.24 8.55 15.27
CA MET A 1 -13.89 7.88 14.12
C MET A 1 -13.15 8.15 12.81
N SER A 2 -12.83 9.42 12.45
CA SER A 2 -12.19 9.78 11.16
C SER A 2 -10.99 8.90 10.75
N VAL A 3 -10.07 8.60 11.67
CA VAL A 3 -8.85 7.81 11.37
C VAL A 3 -9.17 6.40 10.84
N ILE A 4 -10.17 5.73 11.41
CA ILE A 4 -10.51 4.33 11.07
C ILE A 4 -11.19 4.25 9.70
N THR A 5 -11.89 5.31 9.30
CA THR A 5 -12.62 5.37 8.04
C THR A 5 -11.80 5.98 6.89
N ASN A 6 -10.62 6.54 7.18
CA ASN A 6 -9.82 7.25 6.20
C ASN A 6 -8.90 6.29 5.44
N GLY A 7 -9.39 5.77 4.31
CA GLY A 7 -8.62 4.86 3.46
C GLY A 7 -7.29 5.44 2.98
N ASN A 8 -7.22 6.77 2.78
CA ASN A 8 -6.00 7.41 2.29
C ASN A 8 -4.84 7.29 3.29
N PHE A 9 -5.14 7.43 4.58
CA PHE A 9 -4.15 7.26 5.64
C PHE A 9 -3.57 5.84 5.68
N PHE A 10 -4.42 4.81 5.56
CA PHE A 10 -3.97 3.42 5.51
C PHE A 10 -3.13 3.12 4.26
N VAL A 11 -3.42 3.76 3.12
CA VAL A 11 -2.56 3.70 1.94
C VAL A 11 -1.18 4.30 2.24
N CYS A 12 -1.10 5.46 2.89
CA CYS A 12 0.18 6.04 3.30
C CYS A 12 0.97 5.11 4.23
N ILE A 13 0.31 4.49 5.23
CA ILE A 13 0.95 3.47 6.09
C ILE A 13 1.51 2.33 5.25
N PHE A 14 0.71 1.77 4.34
CA PHE A 14 1.13 0.67 3.48
C PHE A 14 2.35 1.03 2.62
N LEU A 15 2.36 2.22 2.02
CA LEU A 15 3.47 2.67 1.17
C LEU A 15 4.75 2.93 1.99
N VAL A 16 4.65 3.54 3.18
CA VAL A 16 5.80 3.75 4.06
C VAL A 16 6.37 2.42 4.55
N VAL A 17 5.52 1.47 4.98
CA VAL A 17 5.95 0.11 5.37
C VAL A 17 6.60 -0.61 4.19
N SER A 18 6.03 -0.49 2.98
CA SER A 18 6.59 -1.10 1.77
C SER A 18 8.01 -0.59 1.48
N GLY A 19 8.24 0.72 1.56
CA GLY A 19 9.57 1.32 1.41
C GLY A 19 10.53 0.91 2.53
N LEU A 20 10.04 0.84 3.76
CA LEU A 20 10.82 0.45 4.94
C LEU A 20 11.32 -0.99 4.85
N VAL A 21 10.44 -1.95 4.63
CA VAL A 21 10.80 -3.39 4.60
C VAL A 21 11.74 -3.70 3.44
N LEU A 22 11.52 -3.07 2.29
CA LEU A 22 12.38 -3.24 1.12
C LEU A 22 13.79 -2.67 1.34
N SER A 23 13.89 -1.49 1.94
CA SER A 23 15.19 -0.89 2.25
C SER A 23 15.91 -1.66 3.35
N TRP A 24 15.17 -2.13 4.36
CA TRP A 24 15.72 -2.93 5.44
C TRP A 24 16.40 -4.21 4.94
N SER A 25 15.80 -4.91 3.98
CA SER A 25 16.39 -6.13 3.42
C SER A 25 17.67 -5.88 2.61
N LEU A 26 17.83 -4.68 2.06
CA LEU A 26 19.02 -4.25 1.31
C LEU A 26 20.14 -3.71 2.21
N PHE A 27 19.83 -3.25 3.42
CA PHE A 27 20.84 -2.82 4.40
C PHE A 27 21.54 -3.98 5.11
N ASP A 28 21.01 -5.20 4.98
CA ASP A 28 21.56 -6.42 5.57
C ASP A 28 22.77 -6.91 4.75
N PRO A 29 24.02 -6.80 5.24
CA PRO A 29 25.23 -7.11 4.47
C PRO A 29 25.26 -8.56 3.97
N ASP A 30 24.66 -9.48 4.72
CA ASP A 30 24.60 -10.91 4.40
C ASP A 30 23.64 -11.23 3.24
N LYS A 31 22.80 -10.25 2.84
CA LYS A 31 21.84 -10.36 1.73
C LYS A 31 22.16 -9.41 0.57
N ALA A 32 23.16 -8.54 0.75
CA ALA A 32 23.44 -7.40 -0.11
C ALA A 32 24.60 -7.66 -1.10
N ALA A 33 24.42 -8.62 -2.03
CA ALA A 33 25.00 -8.62 -3.39
C ALA A 33 24.76 -9.99 -4.05
N PRO A 34 24.37 -10.11 -5.35
CA PRO A 34 23.77 -9.17 -6.29
C PRO A 34 22.30 -9.57 -6.59
N LYS A 35 21.72 -9.06 -7.68
CA LYS A 35 20.38 -9.33 -8.24
C LYS A 35 19.25 -8.36 -7.82
N LEU A 36 19.56 -7.06 -7.78
CA LEU A 36 18.54 -6.01 -7.82
C LEU A 36 17.53 -6.24 -8.97
N SER A 37 18.03 -6.69 -10.13
CA SER A 37 17.24 -7.12 -11.29
C SER A 37 16.26 -8.25 -10.95
N SER A 38 16.71 -9.29 -10.23
CA SER A 38 15.83 -10.39 -9.79
C SER A 38 14.79 -9.93 -8.78
N ILE A 39 15.15 -9.05 -7.84
CA ILE A 39 14.21 -8.49 -6.85
C ILE A 39 13.13 -7.67 -7.57
N ALA A 40 13.54 -6.79 -8.49
CA ALA A 40 12.66 -5.98 -9.32
C ALA A 40 11.69 -6.84 -10.16
N LEU A 41 12.23 -7.81 -10.91
CA LEU A 41 11.43 -8.68 -11.78
C LEU A 41 10.45 -9.54 -10.96
N LYS A 42 10.92 -10.18 -9.89
CA LYS A 42 10.03 -10.96 -8.99
C LYS A 42 8.91 -10.10 -8.43
N ARG A 43 9.21 -8.84 -8.09
CA ARG A 43 8.21 -7.91 -7.56
C ARG A 43 7.16 -7.54 -8.61
N TYR A 44 7.57 -7.28 -9.85
CA TYR A 44 6.63 -7.00 -10.94
C TYR A 44 5.66 -8.18 -11.12
N PHE A 45 6.16 -9.39 -11.37
CA PHE A 45 5.29 -10.55 -11.62
C PHE A 45 4.45 -10.96 -10.41
N ARG A 46 4.99 -10.84 -9.18
CA ARG A 46 4.24 -11.12 -7.95
C ARG A 46 3.03 -10.21 -7.77
N LEU A 47 3.13 -8.94 -8.19
CA LEU A 47 2.02 -7.99 -8.12
C LEU A 47 1.12 -8.10 -9.36
N VAL A 48 1.68 -8.23 -10.55
CA VAL A 48 0.92 -8.25 -11.81
C VAL A 48 0.05 -9.50 -11.91
N ALA A 49 0.59 -10.68 -11.62
CA ALA A 49 -0.10 -11.93 -11.91
C ALA A 49 -1.43 -12.07 -11.14
N PRO A 50 -1.50 -11.82 -9.80
CA PRO A 50 -2.78 -11.86 -9.10
C PRO A 50 -3.72 -10.73 -9.54
N ALA A 51 -3.21 -9.54 -9.82
CA ALA A 51 -4.05 -8.41 -10.28
C ALA A 51 -4.71 -8.71 -11.63
N VAL A 52 -4.00 -9.35 -12.57
CA VAL A 52 -4.56 -9.77 -13.87
C VAL A 52 -5.72 -10.75 -13.69
N VAL A 53 -5.63 -11.68 -12.74
CA VAL A 53 -6.74 -12.60 -12.44
C VAL A 53 -7.98 -11.85 -11.96
N VAL A 54 -7.80 -10.81 -11.15
CA VAL A 54 -8.93 -9.95 -10.71
C VAL A 54 -9.46 -9.09 -11.86
N CYS A 55 -8.59 -8.54 -12.72
CA CYS A 55 -9.03 -7.86 -13.93
C CYS A 55 -9.85 -8.79 -14.83
N ALA A 56 -9.44 -10.06 -14.97
CA ALA A 56 -10.17 -11.06 -15.75
C ALA A 56 -11.54 -11.38 -15.12
N LEU A 57 -11.61 -11.48 -13.79
CA LEU A 57 -12.86 -11.63 -13.07
C LEU A 57 -13.81 -10.45 -13.36
N VAL A 58 -13.34 -9.22 -13.23
CA VAL A 58 -14.15 -8.02 -13.53
C VAL A 58 -14.57 -7.99 -15.00
N TYR A 59 -13.65 -8.32 -15.91
CA TYR A 59 -13.95 -8.39 -17.33
C TYR A 59 -15.10 -9.35 -17.65
N VAL A 60 -15.09 -10.54 -17.04
CA VAL A 60 -16.18 -11.52 -17.15
C VAL A 60 -17.48 -10.97 -16.56
N LEU A 61 -17.42 -10.32 -15.38
CA LEU A 61 -18.59 -9.70 -14.76
C LEU A 61 -19.21 -8.60 -15.64
N MET A 62 -18.40 -7.84 -16.38
CA MET A 62 -18.86 -6.84 -17.34
C MET A 62 -19.54 -7.48 -18.56
N ILE A 63 -18.98 -8.57 -19.12
CA ILE A 63 -19.58 -9.27 -20.28
C ILE A 63 -20.97 -9.83 -19.94
N PHE A 64 -21.15 -10.36 -18.73
CA PHE A 64 -22.42 -10.92 -18.28
C PHE A 64 -23.38 -9.90 -17.66
N ASP A 65 -23.04 -8.61 -17.68
CA ASP A 65 -23.85 -7.53 -17.09
C ASP A 65 -24.25 -7.79 -15.62
N LEU A 66 -23.32 -8.37 -14.85
CA LEU A 66 -23.54 -8.71 -13.44
C LEU A 66 -23.26 -7.54 -12.48
N LEU A 67 -22.85 -6.39 -13.02
CA LEU A 67 -22.45 -5.20 -12.28
C LEU A 67 -23.61 -4.18 -12.20
N LYS A 68 -24.57 -4.45 -11.31
CA LYS A 68 -25.80 -3.65 -11.16
C LYS A 68 -25.63 -2.34 -10.37
N ASN A 69 -24.56 -1.60 -10.62
CA ASN A 69 -24.20 -0.43 -9.82
C ASN A 69 -25.21 0.72 -9.98
N GLN A 70 -25.73 0.92 -11.20
CA GLN A 70 -26.63 2.04 -11.50
C GLN A 70 -27.97 1.93 -10.77
N GLU A 71 -28.59 0.75 -10.74
CA GLU A 71 -29.88 0.51 -10.09
C GLU A 71 -29.83 0.87 -8.59
N ILE A 72 -28.77 0.43 -7.91
CA ILE A 72 -28.59 0.67 -6.46
C ILE A 72 -28.11 2.09 -6.16
N SER A 73 -27.43 2.75 -7.11
CA SER A 73 -27.02 4.14 -6.94
C SER A 73 -28.20 5.09 -6.72
N GLY A 74 -29.35 4.82 -7.36
CA GLY A 74 -30.59 5.60 -7.16
C GLY A 74 -31.17 5.48 -5.76
N ILE A 75 -31.02 4.31 -5.11
CA ILE A 75 -31.49 4.06 -3.75
C ILE A 75 -30.52 4.65 -2.71
N THR A 76 -29.22 4.49 -2.94
CA THR A 76 -28.16 4.89 -1.99
C THR A 76 -27.77 6.37 -2.11
N GLY A 77 -28.07 7.02 -3.24
CA GLY A 77 -27.63 8.38 -3.54
C GLY A 77 -26.12 8.51 -3.80
N SER A 78 -25.41 7.39 -3.99
CA SER A 78 -23.95 7.39 -4.14
C SER A 78 -23.53 7.69 -5.57
N SER A 79 -22.96 8.89 -5.79
CA SER A 79 -22.41 9.30 -7.08
C SER A 79 -21.21 8.44 -7.51
N TRP A 80 -20.39 7.99 -6.55
CA TRP A 80 -19.28 7.08 -6.83
C TRP A 80 -19.78 5.74 -7.38
N LEU A 81 -20.85 5.18 -6.79
CA LEU A 81 -21.43 3.92 -7.25
C LEU A 81 -22.13 4.08 -8.60
N HIS A 82 -22.74 5.24 -8.86
CA HIS A 82 -23.37 5.52 -10.15
C HIS A 82 -22.36 5.48 -11.31
N ASN A 83 -21.15 6.00 -11.07
CA ASN A 83 -20.13 6.18 -12.12
C ASN A 83 -19.22 4.96 -12.32
N ILE A 84 -19.14 4.04 -11.35
CA ILE A 84 -18.25 2.88 -11.47
C ILE A 84 -18.81 1.84 -12.44
N TYR A 85 -17.96 1.38 -13.36
CA TYR A 85 -18.30 0.42 -14.42
C TYR A 85 -19.45 0.88 -15.33
N ASN A 86 -19.68 2.19 -15.45
CA ASN A 86 -20.67 2.77 -16.37
C ASN A 86 -20.09 2.95 -17.80
N TRP A 87 -19.40 1.92 -18.29
CA TRP A 87 -18.75 1.93 -19.59
C TRP A 87 -18.75 0.51 -20.16
N ASP A 88 -18.68 0.42 -21.48
CA ASP A 88 -18.74 -0.85 -22.17
C ASP A 88 -17.55 -1.77 -21.83
N ALA A 89 -17.79 -3.08 -21.93
CA ALA A 89 -16.74 -4.06 -21.78
C ALA A 89 -15.65 -3.83 -22.85
N PRO A 90 -14.36 -3.75 -22.45
CA PRO A 90 -13.29 -3.47 -23.40
C PRO A 90 -13.06 -4.64 -24.37
N SER A 91 -12.33 -4.40 -25.47
CA SER A 91 -11.87 -5.51 -26.31
C SER A 91 -10.88 -6.41 -25.55
N VAL A 92 -10.70 -7.66 -25.97
CA VAL A 92 -9.70 -8.57 -25.35
C VAL A 92 -8.29 -7.97 -25.40
N LYS A 93 -7.98 -7.24 -26.48
CA LYS A 93 -6.72 -6.52 -26.62
C LYS A 93 -6.59 -5.43 -25.56
N ASP A 94 -7.63 -4.62 -25.37
CA ASP A 94 -7.63 -3.53 -24.40
C ASP A 94 -7.61 -4.05 -22.96
N PHE A 95 -8.24 -5.20 -22.70
CA PHE A 95 -8.11 -5.93 -21.45
C PHE A 95 -6.65 -6.31 -21.16
N LEU A 96 -5.97 -6.94 -22.13
CA LEU A 96 -4.57 -7.37 -21.97
C LEU A 96 -3.63 -6.18 -21.80
N THR A 97 -3.75 -5.15 -22.64
CA THR A 97 -2.90 -3.94 -22.54
C THR A 97 -3.13 -3.21 -21.22
N THR A 98 -4.38 -3.08 -20.79
CA THR A 98 -4.71 -2.36 -19.56
C THR A 98 -4.23 -3.11 -18.32
N SER A 99 -4.48 -4.43 -18.24
CA SER A 99 -4.15 -5.24 -17.07
C SER A 99 -2.64 -5.48 -16.91
N LEU A 100 -1.90 -5.63 -18.01
CA LEU A 100 -0.46 -5.89 -18.00
C LEU A 100 0.40 -4.62 -18.02
N ILE A 101 -0.06 -3.56 -18.70
CA ILE A 101 0.77 -2.37 -18.98
C ILE A 101 0.15 -1.11 -18.37
N SER A 102 -1.01 -0.67 -18.86
CA SER A 102 -1.53 0.67 -18.55
C SER A 102 -1.76 0.88 -17.05
N MET A 103 -2.26 -0.12 -16.33
CA MET A 103 -2.47 -0.04 -14.89
C MET A 103 -1.17 0.21 -14.11
N TRP A 104 -0.06 -0.39 -14.55
CA TRP A 104 1.23 -0.34 -13.85
C TRP A 104 2.03 0.91 -14.19
N PHE A 105 2.06 1.26 -15.48
CA PHE A 105 2.92 2.32 -15.97
C PHE A 105 2.21 3.67 -16.08
N VAL A 106 0.93 3.68 -16.48
CA VAL A 106 0.10 4.88 -16.64
C VAL A 106 -0.74 5.15 -15.39
N GLY A 107 -1.10 4.10 -14.63
CA GLY A 107 -1.92 4.23 -13.41
C GLY A 107 -3.42 4.22 -13.67
N THR A 108 -3.87 3.58 -14.74
CA THR A 108 -5.30 3.45 -15.04
C THR A 108 -6.02 2.59 -14.01
N ASN A 109 -7.21 3.00 -13.56
CA ASN A 109 -8.04 2.31 -12.57
C ASN A 109 -9.32 1.69 -13.18
N PHE A 110 -9.27 1.36 -14.48
CA PHE A 110 -10.43 0.91 -15.26
C PHE A 110 -11.13 -0.33 -14.66
N PHE A 111 -10.38 -1.36 -14.27
CA PHE A 111 -10.99 -2.60 -13.72
C PHE A 111 -11.32 -2.50 -12.24
N SER A 112 -10.79 -1.51 -11.51
CA SER A 112 -11.12 -1.27 -10.11
C SER A 112 -10.61 0.10 -9.71
N THR A 113 -11.48 0.91 -9.12
CA THR A 113 -11.11 2.24 -8.65
C THR A 113 -10.03 2.20 -7.56
N ALA A 114 -9.81 1.06 -6.90
CA ALA A 114 -8.74 0.90 -5.92
C ALA A 114 -7.34 0.92 -6.55
N PHE A 115 -7.19 0.50 -7.81
CA PHE A 115 -5.90 0.22 -8.46
C PHE A 115 -5.00 1.44 -8.69
N TRP A 116 -5.50 2.65 -8.45
CA TRP A 116 -4.72 3.90 -8.59
C TRP A 116 -3.38 3.88 -7.83
N MET A 117 -3.30 3.18 -6.69
CA MET A 117 -2.07 3.12 -5.88
C MET A 117 -1.08 2.03 -6.34
N LEU A 118 -1.47 1.10 -7.23
CA LEU A 118 -0.58 0.02 -7.67
C LEU A 118 0.62 0.55 -8.43
N SER A 119 0.42 1.54 -9.32
CA SER A 119 1.50 2.21 -10.05
C SER A 119 2.46 2.93 -9.10
N VAL A 120 1.93 3.66 -8.11
CA VAL A 120 2.71 4.30 -7.05
C VAL A 120 3.51 3.26 -6.25
N ALA A 121 2.88 2.15 -5.87
CA ALA A 121 3.53 1.08 -5.13
C ALA A 121 4.63 0.38 -5.94
N PHE A 122 4.46 0.31 -7.26
CA PHE A 122 5.44 -0.21 -8.19
C PHE A 122 6.63 0.74 -8.33
N TYR A 123 6.44 1.97 -8.79
CA TYR A 123 7.51 2.97 -8.96
C TYR A 123 8.23 3.29 -7.65
N GLY A 124 7.47 3.46 -6.57
CA GLY A 124 8.03 3.76 -5.25
C GLY A 124 8.98 2.69 -4.74
N SER A 125 8.79 1.43 -5.14
CA SER A 125 9.74 0.39 -4.76
C SER A 125 11.09 0.52 -5.42
N PHE A 126 11.14 0.90 -6.70
CA PHE A 126 12.40 1.21 -7.37
C PHE A 126 13.07 2.41 -6.74
N LEU A 127 12.28 3.41 -6.36
CA LEU A 127 12.77 4.57 -5.62
C LEU A 127 13.36 4.17 -4.27
N ALA A 128 12.69 3.32 -3.49
CA ALA A 128 13.21 2.83 -2.22
C ALA A 128 14.50 2.00 -2.40
N MET A 129 14.56 1.13 -3.40
CA MET A 129 15.78 0.37 -3.71
C MET A 129 16.93 1.31 -4.10
N PHE A 130 16.66 2.32 -4.92
CA PHE A 130 17.63 3.33 -5.30
C PHE A 130 18.13 4.12 -4.09
N CYS A 131 17.22 4.61 -3.25
CA CYS A 131 17.58 5.29 -2.00
C CYS A 131 18.41 4.41 -1.07
N ALA A 132 18.07 3.13 -0.94
CA ALA A 132 18.80 2.19 -0.10
C ALA A 132 20.24 1.96 -0.60
N MET A 133 20.46 1.90 -1.92
CA MET A 133 21.81 1.77 -2.48
C MET A 133 22.71 2.99 -2.22
N MET A 134 22.14 4.18 -1.99
CA MET A 134 22.93 5.39 -1.70
C MET A 134 23.66 5.36 -0.35
N VAL A 135 23.40 4.37 0.52
CA VAL A 135 24.02 4.26 1.84
C VAL A 135 25.50 3.82 1.78
N TRP A 136 26.08 3.73 0.57
CA TRP A 136 27.50 3.40 0.38
C TRP A 136 28.40 4.37 1.17
N GLY A 137 29.09 3.84 2.19
CA GLY A 137 29.98 4.61 3.07
C GLY A 137 29.37 5.09 4.40
N ARG A 138 28.16 4.64 4.78
CA ARG A 138 27.55 4.82 6.13
C ARG A 138 27.51 6.28 6.64
N ASN A 139 27.37 7.25 5.74
CA ASN A 139 27.28 8.65 6.14
C ASN A 139 25.84 8.98 6.61
N SER A 140 25.67 9.27 7.90
CA SER A 140 24.36 9.64 8.49
C SER A 140 23.71 10.87 7.85
N ARG A 141 24.45 11.67 7.07
CA ARG A 141 23.89 12.81 6.32
C ARG A 141 22.99 12.39 5.15
N ILE A 142 23.05 11.14 4.69
CA ILE A 142 22.21 10.65 3.58
C ILE A 142 20.71 10.77 3.88
N VAL A 143 20.32 10.71 5.16
CA VAL A 143 18.94 10.89 5.61
C VAL A 143 18.38 12.25 5.18
N TRP A 144 19.18 13.31 5.19
CA TRP A 144 18.75 14.63 4.74
C TRP A 144 18.47 14.67 3.24
N VAL A 145 19.20 13.90 2.44
CA VAL A 145 18.92 13.76 1.01
C VAL A 145 17.56 13.09 0.79
N TRP A 146 17.25 12.04 1.54
CA TRP A 146 15.93 11.39 1.44
C TRP A 146 14.79 12.27 1.94
N ILE A 147 15.01 13.07 2.98
CA ILE A 147 14.03 14.06 3.45
C ILE A 147 13.82 15.14 2.39
N ALA A 148 14.89 15.70 1.82
CA ALA A 148 14.79 16.70 0.76
C ALA A 148 14.07 16.13 -0.48
N LEU A 149 14.38 14.88 -0.85
CA LEU A 149 13.70 14.17 -1.93
C LEU A 149 12.22 13.96 -1.62
N ALA A 150 11.87 13.54 -0.40
CA ALA A 150 10.48 13.38 0.01
C ALA A 150 9.71 14.71 -0.05
N VAL A 151 10.31 15.81 0.44
CA VAL A 151 9.72 17.15 0.35
C VAL A 151 9.54 17.57 -1.12
N GLY A 152 10.54 17.34 -1.98
CA GLY A 152 10.42 17.60 -3.41
C GLY A 152 9.30 16.80 -4.08
N LEU A 153 9.11 15.53 -3.70
CA LEU A 153 8.02 14.68 -4.18
C LEU A 153 6.65 15.12 -3.66
N LEU A 154 6.57 15.65 -2.43
CA LEU A 154 5.34 16.24 -1.89
C LEU A 154 4.94 17.51 -2.64
N CYS A 155 5.89 18.22 -3.26
CA CYS A 155 5.60 19.38 -4.10
C CYS A 155 5.06 19.01 -5.49
N LEU A 156 5.08 17.73 -5.86
CA LEU A 156 4.49 17.26 -7.12
C LEU A 156 2.96 17.21 -7.00
N LYS A 157 2.29 17.29 -8.14
CA LYS A 157 0.82 17.20 -8.19
C LYS A 157 0.36 15.74 -8.35
N GLN A 158 -0.89 15.47 -7.94
CA GLN A 158 -1.59 14.20 -8.18
C GLN A 158 -0.96 12.99 -7.45
N TYR A 159 -1.10 11.78 -8.02
CA TYR A 159 -0.67 10.51 -7.45
C TYR A 159 0.84 10.41 -7.15
N GLN A 160 1.66 11.26 -7.77
CA GLN A 160 3.10 11.29 -7.58
C GLN A 160 3.50 11.71 -6.16
N THR A 161 2.65 12.47 -5.47
CA THR A 161 2.82 12.87 -4.06
C THR A 161 3.08 11.69 -3.13
N TYR A 162 2.38 10.57 -3.35
CA TYR A 162 2.47 9.38 -2.51
C TYR A 162 3.81 8.65 -2.64
N LEU A 163 4.63 8.98 -3.65
CA LEU A 163 5.98 8.46 -3.77
C LEU A 163 6.88 8.93 -2.61
N ALA A 164 6.56 10.07 -1.98
CA ALA A 164 7.28 10.57 -0.81
C ALA A 164 7.31 9.58 0.36
N CYS A 165 6.33 8.67 0.45
CA CYS A 165 6.30 7.59 1.44
C CYS A 165 7.53 6.67 1.37
N PHE A 166 8.11 6.48 0.18
CA PHE A 166 9.19 5.51 -0.03
C PHE A 166 10.56 6.00 0.47
N PRO A 167 11.02 7.22 0.14
CA PRO A 167 12.21 7.79 0.77
C PRO A 167 12.07 7.93 2.29
N LEU A 168 10.88 8.29 2.79
CA LEU A 168 10.63 8.38 4.23
C LEU A 168 10.65 7.00 4.92
N GLY A 169 10.09 5.98 4.27
CA GLY A 169 10.19 4.59 4.73
C GLY A 169 11.65 4.10 4.75
N THR A 170 12.43 4.48 3.73
CA THR A 170 13.88 4.19 3.66
C THR A 170 14.63 4.87 4.82
N ALA A 171 14.32 6.12 5.12
CA ALA A 171 14.88 6.85 6.25
C ALA A 171 14.55 6.19 7.60
N LEU A 172 13.30 5.74 7.79
CA LEU A 172 12.91 4.98 8.98
C LEU A 172 13.68 3.65 9.08
N ALA A 173 13.82 2.91 7.98
CA ALA A 173 14.59 1.67 7.95
C ALA A 173 16.04 1.89 8.37
N TYR A 174 16.70 2.93 7.84
CA TYR A 174 18.07 3.28 8.20
C TYR A 174 18.19 3.64 9.69
N TYR A 175 17.25 4.43 10.21
CA TYR A 175 17.24 4.80 11.62
C TYR A 175 17.05 3.58 12.53
N PHE A 176 16.14 2.67 12.18
CA PHE A 176 15.93 1.42 12.93
C PHE A 176 17.16 0.51 12.88
N ALA A 177 17.84 0.42 11.73
CA ALA A 177 19.02 -0.43 11.55
C ALA A 177 20.17 0.09 12.40
N THR A 178 20.36 1.40 12.45
CA THR A 178 21.40 2.06 13.24
C THR A 178 21.06 2.06 14.74
N SER A 179 19.79 2.16 15.11
CA SER A 179 19.31 2.15 16.49
C SER A 179 19.38 0.76 17.16
N LYS A 180 19.40 -0.33 16.37
CA LYS A 180 19.48 -1.71 16.89
C LYS A 180 20.70 -1.92 17.80
N ASN A 181 21.79 -1.21 17.55
CA ASN A 181 23.03 -1.30 18.34
C ASN A 181 23.00 -0.51 19.66
N ARG A 182 21.94 0.26 19.95
CA ARG A 182 21.83 1.18 21.10
C ARG A 182 20.78 0.78 22.13
N ASN A 183 19.93 -0.20 21.82
CA ASN A 183 18.68 -0.54 22.55
C ASN A 183 18.83 -1.66 23.61
N GLY A 184 19.96 -1.75 24.31
CA GLY A 184 20.11 -2.69 25.44
C GLY A 184 19.41 -2.27 26.73
N LYS A 185 18.83 -1.06 26.80
CA LYS A 185 18.20 -0.50 28.01
C LYS A 185 16.70 -0.27 27.78
N ALA A 186 15.88 -0.66 28.76
CA ALA A 186 14.45 -0.38 28.75
C ALA A 186 14.18 1.13 28.67
N PRO A 187 13.20 1.58 27.87
CA PRO A 187 12.90 3.00 27.75
C PRO A 187 12.43 3.58 29.09
N SER A 188 12.90 4.78 29.41
CA SER A 188 12.44 5.48 30.62
C SER A 188 10.94 5.82 30.52
N ARG A 189 10.29 6.10 31.65
CA ARG A 189 8.87 6.53 31.68
C ARG A 189 8.62 7.76 30.78
N SER A 190 9.56 8.70 30.74
CA SER A 190 9.48 9.89 29.87
C SER A 190 9.60 9.55 28.39
N GLN A 191 10.46 8.61 28.01
CA GLN A 191 10.58 8.13 26.62
C GLN A 191 9.34 7.37 26.17
N THR A 192 8.77 6.54 27.05
CA THR A 192 7.51 5.84 26.76
C THR A 192 6.38 6.85 26.54
N LEU A 193 6.27 7.87 27.39
CA LEU A 193 5.26 8.93 27.23
C LEU A 193 5.44 9.68 25.90
N LEU A 194 6.67 10.07 25.55
CA LEU A 194 6.98 10.72 24.28
C LEU A 194 6.57 9.84 23.07
N ASN A 195 6.90 8.54 23.09
CA ASN A 195 6.54 7.64 21.99
C ASN A 195 5.02 7.45 21.88
N VAL A 196 4.29 7.40 23.01
CA VAL A 196 2.82 7.39 23.01
C VAL A 196 2.28 8.68 22.42
N THR A 197 2.83 9.84 22.79
CA THR A 197 2.47 11.13 22.19
C THR A 197 2.71 11.13 20.68
N ILE A 198 3.85 10.58 20.21
CA ILE A 198 4.14 10.47 18.77
C ILE A 198 3.11 9.58 18.06
N VAL A 199 2.69 8.45 18.66
CA VAL A 199 1.60 7.62 18.12
C VAL A 199 0.29 8.40 18.05
N LEU A 200 -0.08 9.13 19.11
CA LEU A 200 -1.30 9.93 19.14
C LEU A 200 -1.28 11.06 18.11
N VAL A 201 -0.14 11.73 17.94
CA VAL A 201 0.06 12.74 16.89
C VAL A 201 -0.05 12.09 15.52
N GLY A 202 0.55 10.91 15.32
CA GLY A 202 0.43 10.16 14.07
C GLY A 202 -1.02 9.81 13.72
N LEU A 203 -1.79 9.37 14.72
CA LEU A 203 -3.23 9.11 14.57
C LEU A 203 -4.03 10.39 14.32
N LEU A 204 -3.70 11.50 14.97
CA LEU A 204 -4.35 12.79 14.74
C LEU A 204 -4.15 13.24 13.29
N TYR A 205 -2.90 13.27 12.81
CA TYR A 205 -2.60 13.62 11.42
C TYR A 205 -3.20 12.63 10.42
N GLY A 206 -3.26 11.34 10.77
CA GLY A 206 -3.95 10.31 9.98
C GLY A 206 -5.47 10.48 9.92
N GLY A 207 -6.06 11.21 10.86
CA GLY A 207 -7.49 11.50 10.90
C GLY A 207 -7.91 12.74 10.10
N TYR A 208 -6.95 13.46 9.50
CA TYR A 208 -7.23 14.68 8.74
C TYR A 208 -8.20 14.37 7.58
N PRO A 209 -9.25 15.16 7.36
CA PRO A 209 -10.29 14.80 6.40
C PRO A 209 -9.80 14.87 4.95
N THR A 210 -10.06 13.82 4.17
CA THR A 210 -9.86 13.81 2.71
C THR A 210 -10.98 14.57 2.01
N GLY A 211 -10.65 15.40 1.03
CA GLY A 211 -11.64 16.09 0.19
C GLY A 211 -12.33 17.30 0.86
N VAL A 212 -11.82 17.73 2.02
CA VAL A 212 -12.30 18.94 2.72
C VAL A 212 -11.13 19.92 2.81
N GLU A 213 -11.18 21.00 2.03
CA GLU A 213 -10.10 22.01 1.98
C GLU A 213 -10.03 22.83 3.28
N HIS A 214 -11.18 23.09 3.89
CA HIS A 214 -11.32 23.88 5.11
C HIS A 214 -12.13 23.11 6.16
N PRO A 215 -11.50 22.21 6.92
CA PRO A 215 -12.17 21.56 8.03
C PRO A 215 -12.62 22.59 9.06
N THR A 216 -13.85 22.46 9.56
CA THR A 216 -14.46 23.33 10.59
C THR A 216 -14.30 22.77 12.01
N ASN A 217 -13.64 21.62 12.15
CA ASN A 217 -13.44 20.91 13.40
C ASN A 217 -12.01 21.10 13.94
N ILE A 218 -11.57 20.24 14.86
CA ILE A 218 -10.23 20.29 15.47
C ILE A 218 -9.08 20.33 14.45
N TYR A 219 -9.28 19.83 13.23
CA TYR A 219 -8.28 19.86 12.16
C TYR A 219 -8.06 21.24 11.55
N HIS A 220 -8.94 22.21 11.82
CA HIS A 220 -8.75 23.61 11.44
C HIS A 220 -7.48 24.21 12.04
N TYR A 221 -7.21 23.88 13.31
CA TYR A 221 -6.09 24.42 14.07
C TYR A 221 -4.79 23.62 13.88
N LEU A 222 -4.85 22.49 13.15
CA LEU A 222 -3.69 21.64 12.96
C LEU A 222 -2.77 22.27 11.90
N PRO A 223 -1.49 22.54 12.22
CA PRO A 223 -0.55 23.12 11.26
C PRO A 223 -0.17 22.05 10.23
N VAL A 224 -0.86 22.04 9.10
CA VAL A 224 -0.56 21.13 7.99
C VAL A 224 0.13 21.90 6.88
N LEU A 225 1.33 21.46 6.54
CA LEU A 225 2.09 21.98 5.41
C LEU A 225 1.39 21.59 4.11
N ASP A 226 0.98 22.60 3.35
CA ASP A 226 0.48 22.42 2.00
C ASP A 226 1.63 22.57 1.01
N PHE A 227 1.99 21.47 0.37
CA PHE A 227 3.02 21.44 -0.67
C PHE A 227 2.43 21.57 -2.08
N GLY A 228 1.14 21.91 -2.21
CA GLY A 228 0.42 21.97 -3.49
C GLY A 228 -0.16 20.63 -3.92
N SER A 229 0.10 19.55 -3.16
CA SER A 229 -0.53 18.23 -3.28
C SER A 229 -1.85 18.09 -2.50
N GLY A 230 -2.22 19.13 -1.75
CA GLY A 230 -3.35 19.13 -0.82
C GLY A 230 -2.95 18.71 0.59
N LYS A 231 -3.44 19.46 1.58
CA LYS A 231 -3.14 19.30 3.01
C LYS A 231 -3.36 17.88 3.53
N ALA A 232 -4.42 17.21 3.07
CA ALA A 232 -4.75 15.86 3.53
C ALA A 232 -3.64 14.84 3.23
N VAL A 233 -3.05 14.88 2.03
CA VAL A 233 -2.01 13.91 1.66
C VAL A 233 -0.76 14.10 2.51
N SER A 234 -0.28 15.34 2.62
CA SER A 234 0.85 15.69 3.49
C SER A 234 0.60 15.22 4.92
N ALA A 235 -0.58 15.53 5.48
CA ALA A 235 -0.95 15.13 6.82
C ALA A 235 -0.91 13.60 7.00
N HIS A 236 -1.46 12.83 6.06
CA HIS A 236 -1.44 11.37 6.14
C HIS A 236 -0.03 10.78 6.02
N VAL A 237 0.82 11.35 5.16
CA VAL A 237 2.23 10.91 5.03
C VAL A 237 2.98 11.15 6.34
N PHE A 238 2.89 12.36 6.91
CA PHE A 238 3.47 12.65 8.22
C PHE A 238 2.90 11.77 9.32
N GLY A 239 1.59 11.59 9.34
CA GLY A 239 0.88 10.73 10.28
C GLY A 239 1.39 9.29 10.22
N ALA A 240 1.59 8.75 9.01
CA ALA A 240 2.03 7.37 8.81
C ALA A 240 3.47 7.16 9.30
N VAL A 241 4.37 8.11 9.00
CA VAL A 241 5.76 8.06 9.46
C VAL A 241 5.84 8.17 10.99
N ALA A 242 5.11 9.11 11.59
CA ALA A 242 5.05 9.28 13.05
C ALA A 242 4.46 8.03 13.74
N LEU A 243 3.36 7.49 13.20
CA LEU A 243 2.73 6.29 13.73
C LEU A 243 3.71 5.10 13.72
N LEU A 244 4.35 4.83 12.58
CA LEU A 244 5.28 3.70 12.45
C LEU A 244 6.53 3.88 13.32
N TYR A 245 7.05 5.10 13.44
CA TYR A 245 8.15 5.41 14.36
C TYR A 245 7.75 5.12 15.81
N GLY A 246 6.60 5.61 16.25
CA GLY A 246 6.12 5.44 17.63
C GLY A 246 5.83 3.97 17.96
N ILE A 247 5.18 3.24 17.05
CA ILE A 247 4.92 1.79 17.20
C ILE A 247 6.23 1.03 17.35
N HIS A 248 7.27 1.35 16.55
CA HIS A 248 8.56 0.66 16.63
C HIS A 248 9.24 0.77 18.00
N LYS A 249 8.94 1.83 18.77
CA LYS A 249 9.51 2.06 20.10
C LYS A 249 8.65 1.54 21.25
N LEU A 250 7.42 1.07 20.98
CA LEU A 250 6.46 0.62 21.99
C LEU A 250 6.21 -0.88 21.89
N ALA A 251 6.98 -1.67 22.66
CA ALA A 251 6.92 -3.13 22.64
C ALA A 251 5.53 -3.71 22.92
N TRP A 252 4.71 -3.05 23.74
CA TRP A 252 3.35 -3.52 24.02
C TRP A 252 2.43 -3.40 22.80
N ILE A 253 2.56 -2.33 21.98
CA ILE A 253 1.81 -2.19 20.74
C ILE A 253 2.29 -3.22 19.72
N GLN A 254 3.60 -3.44 19.63
CA GLN A 254 4.17 -4.48 18.76
C GLN A 254 3.59 -5.85 19.10
N ARG A 255 3.57 -6.25 20.38
CA ARG A 255 2.98 -7.54 20.80
C ARG A 255 1.51 -7.68 20.40
N ILE A 256 0.74 -6.59 20.44
CA ILE A 256 -0.65 -6.60 19.98
C ILE A 256 -0.70 -6.83 18.46
N LEU A 257 0.10 -6.09 17.68
CA LEU A 257 0.15 -6.19 16.22
C LEU A 257 0.79 -7.48 15.71
N GLU A 258 1.65 -8.11 16.49
CA GLU A 258 2.27 -9.42 16.23
C GLU A 258 1.35 -10.58 16.61
N HIS A 259 0.15 -10.30 17.14
CA HIS A 259 -0.83 -11.34 17.38
C HIS A 259 -1.27 -12.00 16.06
N LYS A 260 -1.46 -13.32 16.10
CA LYS A 260 -1.77 -14.18 14.93
C LYS A 260 -2.88 -13.65 14.01
N VAL A 261 -3.89 -12.98 14.56
CA VAL A 261 -5.02 -12.43 13.79
C VAL A 261 -4.57 -11.24 12.92
N PHE A 262 -3.75 -10.34 13.44
CA PHE A 262 -3.25 -9.19 12.66
C PHE A 262 -2.20 -9.62 11.64
N LEU A 263 -1.37 -10.61 11.97
CA LEU A 263 -0.45 -11.21 11.00
C LEU A 263 -1.22 -11.88 9.85
N PHE A 264 -2.27 -12.64 10.17
CA PHE A 264 -3.16 -13.24 9.17
C PHE A 264 -3.83 -12.20 8.28
N LEU A 265 -4.34 -11.10 8.84
CA LEU A 265 -4.87 -9.98 8.03
C LEU A 265 -3.80 -9.30 7.19
N GLY A 266 -2.56 -9.21 7.70
CA GLY A 266 -1.40 -8.72 6.97
C GLY A 266 -1.08 -9.59 5.74
N ASP A 267 -1.10 -10.91 5.90
CA ASP A 267 -0.89 -11.87 4.81
C ASP A 267 -1.97 -11.74 3.72
N LEU A 268 -3.21 -11.47 4.13
CA LEU A 268 -4.35 -11.30 3.21
C LEU A 268 -4.46 -9.90 2.60
N SER A 269 -3.69 -8.92 3.07
CA SER A 269 -3.87 -7.50 2.76
C SER A 269 -3.91 -7.21 1.25
N TYR A 270 -3.03 -7.87 0.48
CA TYR A 270 -2.97 -7.68 -0.97
C TYR A 270 -4.19 -8.26 -1.68
N SER A 271 -4.58 -9.49 -1.34
CA SER A 271 -5.77 -10.15 -1.86
C SER A 271 -7.06 -9.37 -1.52
N LEU A 272 -7.19 -8.90 -0.28
CA LEU A 272 -8.28 -8.03 0.19
C LEU A 272 -8.36 -6.74 -0.63
N TYR A 273 -7.21 -6.08 -0.82
CA TYR A 273 -7.12 -4.86 -1.61
C TYR A 273 -7.55 -5.08 -3.06
N LEU A 274 -7.18 -6.19 -3.70
CA LEU A 274 -7.58 -6.44 -5.08
C LEU A 274 -9.10 -6.70 -5.22
N LEU A 275 -9.68 -7.46 -4.28
CA LEU A 275 -11.02 -8.01 -4.43
C LEU A 275 -12.15 -7.15 -3.84
N HIS A 276 -11.86 -6.24 -2.90
CA HIS A 276 -12.94 -5.53 -2.20
C HIS A 276 -13.86 -4.71 -3.10
N ILE A 277 -13.35 -4.02 -4.14
CA ILE A 277 -14.20 -3.24 -5.07
C ILE A 277 -15.06 -4.16 -5.95
N PRO A 278 -14.51 -5.18 -6.65
CA PRO A 278 -15.34 -6.12 -7.40
C PRO A 278 -16.42 -6.80 -6.56
N ILE A 279 -16.11 -7.23 -5.33
CA ILE A 279 -17.08 -7.86 -4.43
C ILE A 279 -18.14 -6.84 -4.00
N LEU A 280 -17.75 -5.60 -3.73
CA LEU A 280 -18.67 -4.53 -3.35
C LEU A 280 -19.65 -4.20 -4.49
N CYS A 281 -19.16 -4.17 -5.72
CA CYS A 281 -19.96 -3.92 -6.93
C CYS A 281 -20.76 -5.13 -7.43
N THR A 282 -20.71 -6.27 -6.73
CA THR A 282 -21.47 -7.48 -7.10
C THR A 282 -22.26 -8.01 -5.90
N VAL A 283 -21.57 -8.74 -5.01
CA VAL A 283 -22.18 -9.47 -3.90
C VAL A 283 -22.77 -8.51 -2.88
N THR A 284 -22.08 -7.42 -2.53
CA THR A 284 -22.60 -6.44 -1.57
C THR A 284 -23.86 -5.76 -2.08
N ILE A 285 -23.91 -5.41 -3.37
CA ILE A 285 -25.10 -4.89 -4.03
C ILE A 285 -26.25 -5.89 -3.94
N ALA A 286 -26.01 -7.16 -4.29
CA ALA A 286 -27.04 -8.19 -4.25
C ALA A 286 -27.60 -8.42 -2.83
N ILE A 287 -26.72 -8.45 -1.82
CA ILE A 287 -27.12 -8.55 -0.41
C ILE A 287 -27.95 -7.34 0.00
N PHE A 288 -27.47 -6.13 -0.30
CA PHE A 288 -28.19 -4.90 0.05
C PHE A 288 -29.57 -4.88 -0.58
N GLN A 289 -29.68 -5.19 -1.87
CA GLN A 289 -30.95 -5.20 -2.61
C GLN A 289 -31.93 -6.23 -2.02
N GLY A 290 -31.47 -7.44 -1.73
CA GLY A 290 -32.30 -8.50 -1.15
C GLY A 290 -32.82 -8.15 0.26
N VAL A 291 -31.95 -7.62 1.12
CA VAL A 291 -32.34 -7.21 2.48
C VAL A 291 -33.24 -5.99 2.44
N TYR A 292 -32.92 -4.99 1.62
CA TYR A 292 -33.72 -3.77 1.50
C TYR A 292 -35.12 -4.07 0.97
N GLY A 293 -35.26 -4.98 0.00
CA GLY A 293 -36.56 -5.41 -0.52
C GLY A 293 -37.46 -6.10 0.50
N GLN A 294 -36.89 -6.75 1.53
CA GLN A 294 -37.65 -7.43 2.58
C GLN A 294 -37.94 -6.52 3.79
N VAL A 295 -36.95 -5.73 4.19
CA VAL A 295 -36.98 -4.97 5.45
C VAL A 295 -37.48 -3.54 5.24
N GLY A 296 -37.25 -2.94 4.07
CA GLY A 296 -37.57 -1.54 3.74
C GLY A 296 -36.74 -0.48 4.48
N SER A 297 -35.99 -0.86 5.52
CA SER A 297 -35.13 0.05 6.29
C SER A 297 -33.74 0.15 5.68
N TYR A 298 -33.37 1.36 5.24
CA TYR A 298 -32.04 1.64 4.68
C TYR A 298 -30.91 1.33 5.68
N LYS A 299 -31.01 1.86 6.90
CA LYS A 299 -29.94 1.73 7.92
C LYS A 299 -29.65 0.27 8.28
N LEU A 300 -30.71 -0.52 8.47
CA LEU A 300 -30.58 -1.93 8.81
C LEU A 300 -30.02 -2.73 7.61
N SER A 301 -30.46 -2.41 6.40
CA SER A 301 -29.95 -3.04 5.17
C SER A 301 -28.46 -2.76 4.96
N VAL A 302 -28.02 -1.52 5.18
CA VAL A 302 -26.59 -1.15 5.13
C VAL A 302 -25.80 -1.90 6.20
N LEU A 303 -26.29 -1.98 7.43
CA LEU A 303 -25.58 -2.67 8.51
C LEU A 303 -25.42 -4.17 8.22
N ILE A 304 -26.48 -4.83 7.78
CA ILE A 304 -26.46 -6.25 7.43
C ILE A 304 -25.55 -6.48 6.22
N ALA A 305 -25.69 -5.66 5.16
CA ALA A 305 -24.83 -5.75 3.98
C ALA A 305 -23.36 -5.54 4.34
N LEU A 306 -23.03 -4.57 5.20
CA LEU A 306 -21.67 -4.31 5.65
C LEU A 306 -21.06 -5.52 6.36
N VAL A 307 -21.78 -6.08 7.34
CA VAL A 307 -21.28 -7.22 8.14
C VAL A 307 -21.09 -8.46 7.26
N LEU A 308 -22.08 -8.82 6.45
CA LEU A 308 -21.99 -9.98 5.56
C LEU A 308 -20.91 -9.78 4.49
N SER A 309 -20.81 -8.57 3.92
CA SER A 309 -19.79 -8.27 2.93
C SER A 309 -18.39 -8.33 3.51
N LEU A 310 -18.17 -7.84 4.74
CA LEU A 310 -16.87 -7.98 5.42
C LEU A 310 -16.46 -9.45 5.58
N MET A 311 -17.40 -10.31 6.00
CA MET A 311 -17.15 -11.74 6.14
C MET A 311 -16.82 -12.39 4.78
N ILE A 312 -17.58 -12.06 3.74
CA ILE A 312 -17.38 -12.59 2.38
C ILE A 312 -16.06 -12.08 1.79
N ILE A 313 -15.75 -10.80 1.91
CA ILE A 313 -14.51 -10.20 1.41
C ILE A 313 -13.32 -10.89 2.07
N VAL A 314 -13.31 -11.07 3.39
CA VAL A 314 -12.24 -11.79 4.10
C VAL A 314 -12.14 -13.25 3.66
N PHE A 315 -13.28 -13.94 3.55
CA PHE A 315 -13.32 -15.35 3.14
C PHE A 315 -12.82 -15.55 1.70
N VAL A 316 -13.35 -14.80 0.73
CA VAL A 316 -12.95 -14.89 -0.68
C VAL A 316 -11.49 -14.46 -0.85
N SER A 317 -11.04 -13.44 -0.12
CA SER A 317 -9.63 -13.04 -0.13
C SER A 317 -8.72 -14.11 0.44
N HIS A 318 -9.18 -14.86 1.44
CA HIS A 318 -8.44 -16.02 1.96
C HIS A 318 -8.31 -17.14 0.93
N LEU A 319 -9.38 -17.46 0.21
CA LEU A 319 -9.32 -18.43 -0.88
C LEU A 319 -8.38 -17.95 -1.99
N PHE A 320 -8.50 -16.68 -2.40
CA PHE A 320 -7.65 -16.09 -3.43
C PHE A 320 -6.17 -16.09 -3.02
N TYR A 321 -5.86 -15.70 -1.79
CA TYR A 321 -4.51 -15.76 -1.25
C TYR A 321 -3.93 -17.19 -1.34
N ARG A 322 -4.70 -18.19 -0.88
CA ARG A 322 -4.24 -19.57 -0.79
C ARG A 322 -4.09 -20.24 -2.16
N PHE A 323 -5.03 -20.02 -3.07
CA PHE A 323 -5.12 -20.74 -4.34
C PHE A 323 -4.56 -19.99 -5.54
N ILE A 324 -4.42 -18.65 -5.45
CA ILE A 324 -3.94 -17.82 -6.55
C ILE A 324 -2.63 -17.13 -6.16
N GLU A 325 -2.61 -16.35 -5.08
CA GLU A 325 -1.43 -15.55 -4.72
C GLU A 325 -0.20 -16.42 -4.37
N ILE A 326 -0.36 -17.43 -3.50
CA ILE A 326 0.74 -18.32 -3.10
C ILE A 326 1.29 -19.11 -4.29
N PRO A 327 0.47 -19.82 -5.10
CA PRO A 327 1.00 -20.59 -6.24
C PRO A 327 1.69 -19.71 -7.28
N LEU A 328 1.14 -18.53 -7.60
CA LEU A 328 1.75 -17.59 -8.55
C LEU A 328 3.08 -17.05 -8.02
N THR A 329 3.17 -16.74 -6.73
CA THR A 329 4.43 -16.30 -6.11
C THR A 329 5.49 -17.41 -6.15
N LYS A 330 5.11 -18.67 -5.88
CA LYS A 330 6.02 -19.82 -5.97
C LYS A 330 6.50 -20.04 -7.41
N ALA A 331 5.60 -19.97 -8.38
CA ALA A 331 5.93 -20.08 -9.80
C ALA A 331 6.92 -18.97 -10.23
N THR A 332 6.60 -17.72 -9.89
CA THR A 332 7.46 -16.54 -10.16
C THR A 332 8.87 -16.73 -9.60
N ASN A 333 8.98 -17.20 -8.36
CA ASN A 333 10.27 -17.45 -7.73
C ASN A 333 11.08 -18.55 -8.44
N ARG A 334 10.41 -19.61 -8.92
CA ARG A 334 11.04 -20.70 -9.67
C ARG A 334 11.55 -20.25 -11.04
N PHE A 335 10.78 -19.44 -11.76
CA PHE A 335 11.15 -18.97 -13.11
C PHE A 335 12.24 -17.89 -13.11
N ILE A 336 12.31 -17.04 -12.08
CA ILE A 336 13.24 -15.89 -12.05
C ILE A 336 14.52 -16.20 -11.26
N ALA A 337 14.57 -17.29 -10.49
CA ALA A 337 15.80 -17.73 -9.81
C ALA A 337 17.01 -17.94 -10.75
N PRO A 338 16.86 -18.53 -11.97
CA PRO A 338 17.98 -18.77 -12.89
C PRO A 338 18.53 -17.50 -13.55
N ILE A 339 17.68 -16.49 -13.78
CA ILE A 339 18.05 -15.28 -14.54
C ILE A 339 19.16 -14.47 -13.86
N GLY A 340 19.34 -14.62 -12.55
CA GLY A 340 20.42 -13.94 -11.83
C GLY A 340 21.70 -14.76 -11.63
N THR A 341 21.77 -16.02 -12.03
CA THR A 341 22.99 -16.85 -11.84
C THR A 341 23.99 -16.74 -13.00
N ASP A 342 23.57 -16.21 -14.16
CA ASP A 342 24.43 -16.20 -15.36
C ASP A 342 25.34 -14.96 -15.49
N GLU A 343 25.07 -13.86 -14.78
CA GLU A 343 25.87 -12.62 -14.89
C GLU A 343 27.22 -12.68 -14.14
N THR A 344 27.48 -13.71 -13.33
CA THR A 344 28.78 -13.86 -12.62
C THR A 344 29.91 -14.40 -13.50
N ASN A 345 29.64 -14.80 -14.74
CA ASN A 345 30.67 -15.28 -15.67
C ASN A 345 31.30 -14.19 -16.55
N GLY A 346 30.91 -12.91 -16.39
CA GLY A 346 31.24 -11.84 -17.35
C GLY A 346 32.12 -10.68 -16.87
N LEU A 347 32.52 -10.59 -15.59
CA LEU A 347 33.34 -9.47 -15.11
C LEU A 347 34.78 -9.93 -14.85
N PRO A 348 35.77 -9.53 -15.67
CA PRO A 348 37.16 -9.91 -15.44
C PRO A 348 37.68 -9.29 -14.14
N ALA A 349 38.36 -10.12 -13.36
CA ALA A 349 39.07 -9.76 -12.15
C ALA A 349 40.13 -8.68 -12.41
N VAL A 350 39.77 -7.41 -12.24
CA VAL A 350 40.71 -6.28 -12.27
C VAL A 350 40.42 -5.36 -11.09
N CYS A 351 40.77 -5.78 -9.87
CA CYS A 351 41.11 -4.86 -8.76
C CYS A 351 41.60 -5.60 -7.50
N ALA A 352 42.54 -6.54 -7.67
CA ALA A 352 43.25 -7.15 -6.56
C ALA A 352 44.73 -7.31 -6.93
N LYS A 353 45.45 -6.18 -7.00
CA LYS A 353 46.90 -6.11 -6.91
C LYS A 353 47.30 -4.66 -6.68
N ASN A 354 47.74 -4.38 -5.46
CA ASN A 354 48.74 -3.40 -5.04
C ASN A 354 48.42 -2.85 -3.65
N ALA A 355 48.70 -3.67 -2.65
CA ALA A 355 49.04 -3.23 -1.30
C ALA A 355 50.11 -4.20 -0.79
N HIS A 356 51.35 -3.91 -1.16
CA HIS A 356 52.54 -4.31 -0.41
C HIS A 356 53.10 -3.05 0.23
#